data_AF-A0A2V0NUB0-F1
#
_entry.id   AF-A0A2V0NUB0-F1
#
_cell.length_a   1.000
_cell.length_b   1.000
_cell.length_c   1.000
_cell.angle_alpha   90.00
_cell.angle_beta   90.00
_cell.angle_gamma   90.00
#
_symmetry.space_group_name_H-M   'P 1'
#
loop_
_entity.id
_entity.type
_entity.pdbx_description
1 polymer ?
#
loop_
_entity_poly.entity_id
_entity_poly.type
_entity_poly.pdbx_seq_one_letter_code
_entity_poly.pdbx_strand_id
1 'polypeptide(L)'
;MAAAPPAPAAAAAAQQLRAAHGEAADAGVGDLLVARDDAYGAGGVLIDADALPSDPAVFADALERSVQAWRAAGKKGLWLKVPLSKAALVGPAADEARGGFAFHHAETDYVMMTRWLPQGAPSTLPPNASHQVGVGAFVVNERREVLVVQEALGPLKGKQVWKMPTGLVHQGEDLLAAVEREVWEETGVRAAFGAVLCMRQAHGFAFGKSDVFYCIGLHTTEPGQQPRPCIEIEAVRWMPLEEYVGQHFQRGVPLYEEMLDRCVAWAEGRYSGWRGAKLQAGMWGRERMDTLLWGRDDGEAAEAGVGGPGAGARRSEAAATAAAAADSPDGSGARPAAL
;
A
#
# COMPACT_ATOMS: atom_id res chain seq x y z
N MET A 1 8.12 -25.22 -22.04
CA MET A 1 6.76 -25.50 -21.54
C MET A 1 6.87 -25.88 -20.08
N ALA A 2 6.74 -24.90 -19.17
CA ALA A 2 6.79 -25.14 -17.73
C ALA A 2 5.35 -25.20 -17.20
N ALA A 3 5.06 -26.24 -16.44
CA ALA A 3 3.75 -26.54 -15.88
C ALA A 3 3.31 -25.51 -14.84
N ALA A 4 2.02 -25.17 -14.85
CA ALA A 4 1.40 -24.29 -13.86
C ALA A 4 1.46 -24.92 -12.45
N PRO A 5 1.58 -24.11 -11.37
CA PRO A 5 1.60 -24.61 -10.01
C PRO A 5 0.20 -25.11 -9.59
N PRO A 6 0.10 -26.06 -8.64
CA PRO A 6 -1.18 -26.63 -8.25
C PRO A 6 -1.94 -25.67 -7.32
N ALA A 7 -3.17 -25.31 -7.70
CA ALA A 7 -4.21 -25.03 -6.71
C ALA A 7 -4.87 -26.39 -6.41
N PRO A 8 -4.88 -26.89 -5.16
CA PRO A 8 -6.07 -26.68 -4.32
C PRO A 8 -5.84 -26.85 -2.80
N ALA A 9 -5.92 -25.76 -2.03
CA ALA A 9 -6.25 -25.82 -0.60
C ALA A 9 -7.56 -25.07 -0.30
N ALA A 10 -7.79 -23.95 -0.99
CA ALA A 10 -9.02 -23.16 -0.88
C ALA A 10 -10.26 -23.87 -1.45
N ALA A 11 -10.12 -24.62 -2.56
CA ALA A 11 -11.23 -25.36 -3.17
C ALA A 11 -11.70 -26.54 -2.30
N ALA A 12 -10.76 -27.20 -1.60
CA ALA A 12 -11.07 -28.30 -0.68
C ALA A 12 -11.76 -27.79 0.60
N ALA A 13 -11.32 -26.64 1.13
CA ALA A 13 -11.99 -25.98 2.25
C ALA A 13 -13.42 -25.52 1.90
N ALA A 14 -13.63 -25.01 0.67
CA ALA A 14 -14.95 -24.62 0.18
C ALA A 14 -15.88 -25.83 -0.03
N GLN A 15 -15.35 -26.99 -0.44
CA GLN A 15 -16.14 -28.23 -0.55
C GLN A 15 -16.50 -28.85 0.81
N GLN A 16 -15.61 -28.78 1.81
CA GLN A 16 -15.92 -29.26 3.16
C GLN A 16 -16.96 -28.39 3.87
N LEU A 17 -17.02 -27.08 3.58
CA LEU A 17 -18.12 -26.20 4.00
C LEU A 17 -19.43 -26.50 3.27
N ARG A 18 -19.39 -26.88 1.99
CA ARG A 18 -20.58 -27.30 1.22
C ARG A 18 -21.20 -28.61 1.71
N ALA A 19 -20.43 -29.52 2.29
CA ALA A 19 -20.95 -30.79 2.81
C ALA A 19 -21.68 -30.65 4.17
N ALA A 20 -21.46 -29.54 4.89
CA ALA A 20 -22.13 -29.26 6.17
C ALA A 20 -23.43 -28.46 6.02
N HIS A 21 -23.69 -27.87 4.85
CA HIS A 21 -24.88 -27.08 4.58
C HIS A 21 -25.67 -27.76 3.46
N GLY A 22 -26.84 -28.29 3.83
CA GLY A 22 -27.78 -28.94 2.91
C GLY A 22 -28.11 -28.08 1.69
N GLU A 23 -28.55 -28.77 0.64
CA GLU A 23 -28.92 -28.24 -0.67
C GLU A 23 -29.62 -26.87 -0.60
N ALA A 24 -29.12 -25.93 -1.39
CA ALA A 24 -29.66 -24.59 -1.54
C ALA A 24 -31.13 -24.68 -2.01
N ALA A 25 -32.04 -24.35 -1.10
CA ALA A 25 -33.43 -24.11 -1.44
C ALA A 25 -33.55 -22.72 -2.08
N ASP A 26 -34.28 -22.67 -3.19
CA ASP A 26 -34.74 -21.45 -3.85
C ASP A 26 -35.46 -20.56 -2.81
N ALA A 27 -34.87 -19.39 -2.52
CA ALA A 27 -35.40 -18.48 -1.50
C ALA A 27 -36.72 -17.87 -2.01
N GLY A 28 -37.83 -18.35 -1.46
CA GLY A 28 -39.16 -17.87 -1.80
C GLY A 28 -39.36 -16.38 -1.44
N VAL A 29 -40.34 -15.78 -2.10
CA VAL A 29 -40.83 -14.41 -1.80
C VAL A 29 -41.28 -14.36 -0.34
N GLY A 30 -40.45 -13.80 0.56
CA GLY A 30 -40.76 -13.64 1.97
C GLY A 30 -39.56 -13.63 2.91
N ASP A 31 -38.45 -14.26 2.53
CA ASP A 31 -37.33 -14.49 3.46
C ASP A 31 -36.40 -13.27 3.61
N LEU A 32 -35.68 -13.24 4.75
CA LEU A 32 -34.58 -12.30 5.02
C LEU A 32 -33.32 -12.75 4.28
N LEU A 33 -32.41 -11.82 3.98
CA LEU A 33 -31.11 -12.12 3.41
C LEU A 33 -30.26 -12.93 4.40
N VAL A 34 -29.59 -13.96 3.87
CA VAL A 34 -28.64 -14.76 4.64
C VAL A 34 -27.47 -13.88 5.07
N ALA A 35 -27.14 -13.89 6.36
CA ALA A 35 -26.07 -13.09 6.91
C ALA A 35 -25.49 -13.72 8.18
N ARG A 36 -24.30 -13.26 8.57
CA ARG A 36 -23.63 -13.63 9.82
C ARG A 36 -23.14 -12.39 10.57
N ASP A 37 -22.83 -12.55 11.85
CA ASP A 37 -22.20 -11.47 12.63
C ASP A 37 -20.75 -11.22 12.18
N ASP A 38 -20.29 -9.98 12.31
CA ASP A 38 -18.91 -9.61 12.00
C ASP A 38 -17.92 -9.96 13.13
N ALA A 39 -16.63 -9.79 12.86
CA ALA A 39 -15.56 -10.08 13.82
C ALA A 39 -15.51 -9.09 15.01
N TYR A 40 -16.23 -7.96 14.94
CA TYR A 40 -16.30 -6.95 15.99
C TYR A 40 -17.50 -7.18 16.95
N GLY A 41 -18.21 -8.30 16.79
CA GLY A 41 -19.22 -8.80 17.73
C GLY A 41 -20.65 -8.50 17.29
N ALA A 42 -21.59 -8.60 18.24
CA ALA A 42 -23.04 -8.66 18.01
C ALA A 42 -23.68 -7.45 17.30
N GLY A 43 -22.91 -6.39 16.98
CA GLY A 43 -23.40 -5.19 16.32
C GLY A 43 -23.20 -5.14 14.80
N GLY A 44 -22.33 -5.97 14.22
CA GLY A 44 -22.08 -5.97 12.78
C GLY A 44 -22.74 -7.13 12.05
N VAL A 45 -23.11 -6.92 10.78
CA VAL A 45 -23.75 -7.93 9.91
C VAL A 45 -23.01 -8.00 8.59
N LEU A 46 -22.55 -9.20 8.22
CA LEU A 46 -22.02 -9.52 6.90
C LEU A 46 -23.07 -10.30 6.12
N ILE A 47 -23.62 -9.66 5.09
CA ILE A 47 -24.58 -10.28 4.18
C ILE A 47 -23.83 -11.25 3.26
N ASP A 48 -24.36 -12.46 3.11
CA ASP A 48 -23.77 -13.51 2.30
C ASP A 48 -23.94 -13.19 0.81
N ALA A 49 -22.82 -12.95 0.13
CA ALA A 49 -22.77 -12.60 -1.30
C ALA A 49 -23.25 -13.74 -2.21
N ASP A 50 -23.01 -14.99 -1.81
CA ASP A 50 -23.32 -16.16 -2.62
C ASP A 50 -24.84 -16.42 -2.60
N ALA A 51 -25.48 -16.13 -1.47
CA ALA A 51 -26.92 -16.28 -1.26
C ALA A 51 -27.78 -15.09 -1.75
N LEU A 52 -27.18 -14.04 -2.35
CA LEU A 52 -27.96 -12.90 -2.86
C LEU A 52 -28.92 -13.34 -3.99
N PRO A 53 -30.20 -12.93 -3.97
CA PRO A 53 -31.10 -13.10 -5.09
C PRO A 53 -30.55 -12.43 -6.36
N SER A 54 -30.69 -13.10 -7.51
CA SER A 54 -30.23 -12.55 -8.79
C SER A 54 -31.19 -11.49 -9.37
N ASP A 55 -32.48 -11.58 -9.04
CA ASP A 55 -33.48 -10.60 -9.47
C ASP A 55 -33.42 -9.32 -8.60
N PRO A 56 -33.23 -8.13 -9.19
CA PRO A 56 -33.12 -6.88 -8.44
C PRO A 56 -34.35 -6.51 -7.61
N ALA A 57 -35.57 -6.86 -8.04
CA ALA A 57 -36.79 -6.55 -7.30
C ALA A 57 -36.95 -7.48 -6.09
N VAL A 58 -36.71 -8.79 -6.29
CA VAL A 58 -36.70 -9.77 -5.19
C VAL A 58 -35.63 -9.41 -4.15
N PHE A 59 -34.43 -9.04 -4.61
CA PHE A 59 -33.36 -8.57 -3.73
C PHE A 59 -33.77 -7.30 -2.96
N ALA A 60 -34.37 -6.32 -3.63
CA ALA A 60 -34.79 -5.07 -3.00
C ALA A 60 -35.77 -5.31 -1.85
N ASP A 61 -36.79 -6.13 -2.09
CA ASP A 61 -37.83 -6.45 -1.10
C ASP A 61 -37.22 -7.21 0.09
N ALA A 62 -36.33 -8.17 -0.17
CA ALA A 62 -35.62 -8.91 0.88
C ALA A 62 -34.68 -8.01 1.67
N LEU A 63 -33.96 -7.10 1.01
CA LEU A 63 -33.05 -6.15 1.64
C LEU A 63 -33.78 -5.21 2.59
N GLU A 64 -34.92 -4.66 2.18
CA GLU A 64 -35.72 -3.76 3.00
C GLU A 64 -36.19 -4.45 4.30
N ARG A 65 -36.77 -5.66 4.19
CA ARG A 65 -37.17 -6.46 5.34
C ARG A 65 -35.99 -6.79 6.26
N SER A 66 -34.85 -7.15 5.68
CA SER A 66 -33.64 -7.51 6.43
C SER A 66 -33.07 -6.33 7.21
N VAL A 67 -33.01 -5.15 6.59
CA VAL A 67 -32.56 -3.93 7.27
C VAL A 67 -33.48 -3.58 8.44
N GLN A 68 -34.80 -3.69 8.26
CA GLN A 68 -35.77 -3.44 9.33
C GLN A 68 -35.58 -4.42 10.50
N ALA A 69 -35.42 -5.72 10.19
CA ALA A 69 -35.17 -6.75 11.19
C ALA A 69 -33.86 -6.52 11.96
N TRP A 70 -32.76 -6.22 11.27
CA TRP A 70 -31.47 -5.94 11.91
C TRP A 70 -31.50 -4.67 12.76
N ARG A 71 -32.22 -3.63 12.32
CA ARG A 71 -32.44 -2.43 13.14
C ARG A 71 -33.19 -2.75 14.42
N ALA A 72 -34.27 -3.53 14.34
CA ALA A 72 -35.03 -3.97 15.52
C ALA A 72 -34.20 -4.84 16.47
N ALA A 73 -33.29 -5.65 15.92
CA ALA A 73 -32.35 -6.46 16.69
C ALA A 73 -31.15 -5.67 17.26
N GLY A 74 -31.13 -4.33 17.12
CA GLY A 74 -30.06 -3.48 17.64
C GLY A 74 -28.72 -3.62 16.92
N LYS A 75 -28.71 -4.17 15.69
CA LYS A 75 -27.52 -4.18 14.83
C LYS A 75 -27.19 -2.76 14.39
N LYS A 76 -25.92 -2.54 14.07
CA LYS A 76 -25.33 -1.21 13.79
C LYS A 76 -24.76 -1.12 12.39
N GLY A 77 -23.76 -1.94 12.07
CA GLY A 77 -23.01 -1.88 10.83
C GLY A 77 -23.38 -3.02 9.89
N LEU A 78 -23.81 -2.71 8.67
CA LEU A 78 -24.13 -3.70 7.64
C LEU A 78 -23.06 -3.67 6.55
N TRP A 79 -22.63 -4.84 6.11
CA TRP A 79 -21.67 -5.05 5.03
C TRP A 79 -22.30 -5.88 3.93
N LEU A 80 -22.23 -5.38 2.70
CA LEU A 80 -22.77 -6.01 1.51
C LEU A 80 -21.68 -6.09 0.43
N LYS A 81 -21.23 -7.30 0.14
CA LYS A 81 -20.37 -7.57 -1.02
C LYS A 81 -21.27 -7.93 -2.20
N VAL A 82 -21.26 -7.12 -3.25
CA VAL A 82 -21.99 -7.40 -4.50
C VAL A 82 -20.98 -7.84 -5.58
N PRO A 83 -20.98 -9.13 -5.97
CA PRO A 83 -20.13 -9.60 -7.06
C PRO A 83 -20.47 -8.91 -8.39
N LEU A 84 -19.49 -8.79 -9.29
CA LEU A 84 -19.66 -8.20 -10.62
C LEU A 84 -20.79 -8.89 -11.41
N SER A 85 -20.94 -10.21 -11.27
CA SER A 85 -22.02 -10.99 -11.88
C SER A 85 -23.44 -10.61 -11.39
N LYS A 86 -23.54 -9.90 -10.27
CA LYS A 86 -24.78 -9.40 -9.68
C LYS A 86 -24.81 -7.86 -9.62
N ALA A 87 -24.07 -7.18 -10.51
CA ALA A 87 -23.96 -5.71 -10.50
C ALA A 87 -25.31 -4.97 -10.57
N ALA A 88 -26.35 -5.59 -11.12
CA ALA A 88 -27.72 -5.04 -11.14
C ALA A 88 -28.30 -4.78 -9.74
N LEU A 89 -27.76 -5.43 -8.69
CA LEU A 89 -28.19 -5.25 -7.30
C LEU A 89 -27.65 -3.96 -6.64
N VAL A 90 -26.64 -3.32 -7.24
CA VAL A 90 -26.01 -2.11 -6.67
C VAL A 90 -27.02 -0.96 -6.58
N GLY A 91 -27.84 -0.75 -7.61
CA GLY A 91 -28.88 0.29 -7.62
C GLY A 91 -29.86 0.13 -6.45
N PRO A 92 -30.55 -1.01 -6.33
CA PRO A 92 -31.42 -1.29 -5.19
C PRO A 92 -30.75 -1.20 -3.81
N ALA A 93 -29.47 -1.60 -3.71
CA ALA A 93 -28.72 -1.48 -2.46
C ALA A 93 -28.42 -0.02 -2.08
N ALA A 94 -28.10 0.82 -3.06
CA ALA A 94 -27.77 2.24 -2.85
C ALA A 94 -29.00 3.12 -2.62
N ASP A 95 -30.17 2.71 -3.12
CA ASP A 95 -31.44 3.45 -2.97
C ASP A 95 -31.71 3.77 -1.49
N GLU A 96 -31.78 5.06 -1.15
CA GLU A 96 -31.92 5.54 0.23
C GLU A 96 -33.20 5.05 0.93
N ALA A 97 -34.30 4.94 0.18
CA ALA A 97 -35.58 4.51 0.70
C ALA A 97 -35.60 2.99 1.00
N ARG A 98 -34.77 2.23 0.29
CA ARG A 98 -34.67 0.78 0.44
C ARG A 98 -33.41 0.38 1.20
N GLY A 99 -32.32 0.25 0.46
CA GLY A 99 -31.06 -0.31 0.91
C GLY A 99 -30.21 0.69 1.69
N GLY A 100 -30.14 1.96 1.29
CA GLY A 100 -29.38 3.03 1.95
C GLY A 100 -27.90 2.70 2.18
N PHE A 101 -27.31 1.83 1.36
CA PHE A 101 -25.90 1.50 1.42
C PHE A 101 -25.07 2.53 0.66
N ALA A 102 -23.91 2.88 1.21
CA ALA A 102 -22.90 3.68 0.52
C ALA A 102 -21.76 2.79 0.01
N PHE A 103 -21.05 3.24 -1.02
CA PHE A 103 -19.82 2.57 -1.44
C PHE A 103 -18.73 2.69 -0.38
N HIS A 104 -18.06 1.57 -0.11
CA HIS A 104 -16.88 1.54 0.75
C HIS A 104 -15.61 1.35 -0.08
N HIS A 105 -15.54 0.27 -0.87
CA HIS A 105 -14.41 -0.01 -1.77
C HIS A 105 -14.86 -0.94 -2.89
N ALA A 106 -13.99 -1.15 -3.88
CA ALA A 106 -14.21 -2.11 -4.95
C ALA A 106 -12.90 -2.82 -5.27
N GLU A 107 -13.02 -4.05 -5.74
CA GLU A 107 -11.97 -4.79 -6.43
C GLU A 107 -12.43 -5.08 -7.86
N THR A 108 -11.60 -5.74 -8.65
CA THR A 108 -11.91 -6.01 -10.07
C THR A 108 -13.20 -6.81 -10.29
N ASP A 109 -13.63 -7.59 -9.30
CA ASP A 109 -14.74 -8.55 -9.39
C ASP A 109 -15.89 -8.29 -8.41
N TYR A 110 -15.85 -7.23 -7.58
CA TYR A 110 -16.94 -6.87 -6.68
C TYR A 110 -16.92 -5.41 -6.22
N VAL A 111 -18.05 -4.94 -5.71
CA VAL A 111 -18.14 -3.72 -4.88
C VAL A 111 -18.53 -4.08 -3.45
N MET A 112 -17.83 -3.49 -2.47
CA MET A 112 -18.20 -3.52 -1.07
C MET A 112 -18.99 -2.27 -0.74
N MET A 113 -20.16 -2.47 -0.16
CA MET A 113 -21.05 -1.42 0.29
C MET A 113 -21.31 -1.55 1.78
N THR A 114 -21.53 -0.43 2.46
CA THR A 114 -21.84 -0.42 3.90
C THR A 114 -23.03 0.46 4.26
N ARG A 115 -23.71 0.13 5.36
CA ARG A 115 -24.76 0.96 5.96
C ARG A 115 -24.59 1.03 7.46
N TRP A 116 -24.66 2.24 8.01
CA TRP A 116 -24.73 2.49 9.45
C TRP A 116 -26.19 2.76 9.85
N LEU A 117 -26.73 1.95 10.75
CA LEU A 117 -28.13 2.02 11.17
C LEU A 117 -28.44 3.07 12.25
N PRO A 118 -27.57 3.34 13.25
CA PRO A 118 -27.85 4.33 14.28
C PRO A 118 -28.00 5.76 13.73
N GLN A 119 -29.16 6.37 13.96
CA GLN A 119 -29.44 7.78 13.64
C GLN A 119 -29.07 8.63 14.86
N GLY A 120 -27.94 9.33 14.82
CA GLY A 120 -27.48 10.20 15.92
C GLY A 120 -26.16 9.79 16.58
N ALA A 121 -25.53 8.71 16.10
CA ALA A 121 -24.15 8.37 16.46
C ALA A 121 -23.30 8.34 15.18
N PRO A 122 -22.06 8.87 15.22
CA PRO A 122 -21.15 8.74 14.08
C PRO A 122 -20.91 7.27 13.76
N SER A 123 -20.70 6.98 12.47
CA SER A 123 -20.34 5.63 12.06
C SER A 123 -18.98 5.24 12.64
N THR A 124 -18.90 4.06 13.24
CA THR A 124 -17.64 3.46 13.70
C THR A 124 -17.16 2.37 12.75
N LEU A 125 -17.75 2.27 11.55
CA LEU A 125 -17.23 1.39 10.51
C LEU A 125 -15.84 1.88 10.11
N PRO A 126 -14.84 0.98 10.00
CA PRO A 126 -13.52 1.37 9.54
C PRO A 126 -13.62 1.96 8.14
N PRO A 127 -12.89 3.05 7.83
CA PRO A 127 -12.85 3.59 6.49
C PRO A 127 -12.08 2.68 5.53
N ASN A 128 -12.23 2.94 4.23
CA ASN A 128 -11.41 2.30 3.21
C ASN A 128 -9.91 2.64 3.34
N ALA A 129 -9.06 1.84 2.69
CA ALA A 129 -7.64 2.07 2.53
C ALA A 129 -7.38 3.49 2.00
N SER A 130 -6.72 4.29 2.84
CA SER A 130 -6.50 5.73 2.64
C SER A 130 -5.19 6.06 1.93
N HIS A 131 -4.26 5.10 1.87
CA HIS A 131 -2.93 5.28 1.30
C HIS A 131 -2.68 4.31 0.15
N GLN A 132 -1.95 4.77 -0.86
CA GLN A 132 -1.14 3.92 -1.72
C GLN A 132 0.25 3.79 -1.12
N VAL A 133 0.90 2.65 -1.37
CA VAL A 133 2.25 2.39 -0.89
C VAL A 133 3.18 2.23 -2.09
N GLY A 134 4.21 3.07 -2.15
CA GLY A 134 5.25 3.02 -3.16
C GLY A 134 6.60 2.65 -2.57
N VAL A 135 7.47 2.08 -3.39
CA VAL A 135 8.87 1.78 -3.08
C VAL A 135 9.80 2.43 -4.09
N GLY A 136 10.97 2.86 -3.61
CA GLY A 136 12.09 3.29 -4.44
C GLY A 136 13.35 2.52 -4.07
N ALA A 137 14.04 2.01 -5.08
CA ALA A 137 15.19 1.14 -4.92
C ALA A 137 16.51 1.87 -5.12
N PHE A 138 17.16 2.24 -4.02
CA PHE A 138 18.53 2.73 -4.06
C PHE A 138 19.53 1.56 -4.09
N VAL A 139 19.78 1.04 -5.29
CA VAL A 139 20.67 -0.11 -5.49
C VAL A 139 22.10 0.37 -5.70
N VAL A 140 23.04 -0.11 -4.86
CA VAL A 140 24.47 0.22 -4.97
C VAL A 140 25.28 -1.05 -5.25
N ASN A 141 26.18 -0.99 -6.24
CA ASN A 141 27.10 -2.08 -6.56
C ASN A 141 28.48 -1.93 -5.87
N GLU A 142 29.38 -2.90 -6.08
CA GLU A 142 30.71 -2.91 -5.41
C GLU A 142 31.64 -1.77 -5.87
N ARG A 143 31.32 -1.10 -6.99
CA ARG A 143 32.07 0.03 -7.55
C ARG A 143 31.55 1.39 -7.11
N ARG A 144 30.61 1.44 -6.15
CA ARG A 144 29.91 2.67 -5.71
C ARG A 144 29.14 3.35 -6.86
N GLU A 145 28.57 2.55 -7.75
CA GLU A 145 27.63 3.03 -8.76
C GLU A 145 26.19 2.69 -8.32
N VAL A 146 25.27 3.58 -8.64
CA VAL A 146 23.84 3.48 -8.37
C VAL A 146 23.12 3.01 -9.64
N LEU A 147 22.17 2.09 -9.49
CA LEU A 147 21.29 1.70 -10.58
C LEU A 147 20.24 2.77 -10.83
N VAL A 148 20.16 3.27 -12.06
CA VAL A 148 19.24 4.34 -12.42
C VAL A 148 18.51 4.04 -13.73
N VAL A 149 17.28 4.53 -13.82
CA VAL A 149 16.38 4.35 -14.96
C VAL A 149 15.89 5.70 -15.50
N GLN A 150 15.51 5.70 -16.79
CA GLN A 150 14.72 6.75 -17.43
C GLN A 150 13.39 6.14 -17.89
N GLU A 151 12.28 6.79 -17.58
CA GLU A 151 10.94 6.32 -17.95
C GLU A 151 10.70 6.44 -19.46
N ALA A 152 10.32 5.35 -20.13
CA ALA A 152 9.73 5.40 -21.48
C ALA A 152 8.25 5.78 -21.43
N LEU A 153 7.60 5.51 -20.30
CA LEU A 153 6.19 5.79 -20.01
C LEU A 153 6.12 6.42 -18.61
N GLY A 154 5.60 7.64 -18.50
CA GLY A 154 5.42 8.29 -17.18
C GLY A 154 5.62 9.81 -17.19
N PRO A 155 5.46 10.47 -16.04
CA PRO A 155 5.56 11.92 -15.89
C PRO A 155 6.95 12.49 -16.23
N LEU A 156 8.00 11.66 -16.23
CA LEU A 156 9.37 12.06 -16.51
C LEU A 156 9.86 11.68 -17.92
N LYS A 157 9.00 11.04 -18.73
CA LYS A 157 9.31 10.69 -20.12
C LYS A 157 9.85 11.90 -20.89
N GLY A 158 10.98 11.71 -21.59
CA GLY A 158 11.60 12.73 -22.43
C GLY A 158 12.25 13.90 -21.67
N LYS A 159 12.24 13.90 -20.34
CA LYS A 159 12.91 14.94 -19.51
C LYS A 159 14.39 14.64 -19.24
N GLN A 160 14.89 13.50 -19.72
CA GLN A 160 16.27 13.03 -19.52
C GLN A 160 16.67 12.94 -18.03
N VAL A 161 15.69 12.74 -17.15
CA VAL A 161 15.88 12.60 -15.70
C VAL A 161 16.21 11.16 -15.36
N TRP A 162 17.36 10.92 -14.72
CA TRP A 162 17.71 9.60 -14.18
C TRP A 162 17.23 9.50 -12.74
N LYS A 163 16.33 8.57 -12.47
CA LYS A 163 15.83 8.28 -11.13
C LYS A 163 16.22 6.87 -10.70
N MET A 164 16.09 6.59 -9.41
CA MET A 164 16.07 5.21 -8.92
C MET A 164 14.85 4.44 -9.47
N PRO A 165 14.93 3.11 -9.64
CA PRO A 165 13.75 2.29 -9.91
C PRO A 165 12.66 2.50 -8.85
N THR A 166 11.39 2.54 -9.26
CA THR A 166 10.27 2.81 -8.35
C THR A 166 9.01 2.10 -8.81
N GLY A 167 8.21 1.60 -7.88
CA GLY A 167 6.87 1.10 -8.21
C GLY A 167 5.95 0.98 -7.01
N LEU A 168 4.77 0.42 -7.25
CA LEU A 168 3.72 0.27 -6.23
C LEU A 168 3.80 -1.10 -5.58
N VAL A 169 3.49 -1.15 -4.29
CA VAL A 169 3.31 -2.42 -3.57
C VAL A 169 1.94 -2.98 -3.92
N HIS A 170 1.89 -4.22 -4.39
CA HIS A 170 0.63 -4.88 -4.72
C HIS A 170 -0.15 -5.32 -3.46
N GLN A 171 -1.46 -5.50 -3.60
CA GLN A 171 -2.30 -6.00 -2.52
C GLN A 171 -1.80 -7.37 -2.04
N GLY A 172 -1.49 -7.50 -0.75
CA GLY A 172 -0.97 -8.73 -0.14
C GLY A 172 0.53 -8.96 -0.37
N GLU A 173 1.24 -8.04 -1.02
CA GLU A 173 2.69 -8.11 -1.23
C GLU A 173 3.46 -7.48 -0.07
N ASP A 174 4.59 -8.09 0.30
CA ASP A 174 5.52 -7.49 1.26
C ASP A 174 6.34 -6.37 0.62
N LEU A 175 6.59 -5.30 1.39
CA LEU A 175 7.43 -4.17 0.96
C LEU A 175 8.80 -4.61 0.40
N LEU A 176 9.43 -5.60 1.05
CA LEU A 176 10.75 -6.13 0.71
C LEU A 176 10.70 -6.88 -0.62
N ALA A 177 9.66 -7.68 -0.82
CA ALA A 177 9.45 -8.41 -2.06
C ALA A 177 9.11 -7.46 -3.21
N ALA A 178 8.29 -6.44 -2.95
CA ALA A 178 7.92 -5.43 -3.93
C ALA A 178 9.15 -4.71 -4.49
N VAL A 179 10.05 -4.20 -3.62
CA VAL A 179 11.23 -3.47 -4.12
C VAL A 179 12.21 -4.36 -4.89
N GLU A 180 12.38 -5.63 -4.50
CA GLU A 180 13.22 -6.57 -5.24
C GLU A 180 12.59 -6.95 -6.60
N ARG A 181 11.25 -7.10 -6.63
CA ARG A 181 10.49 -7.30 -7.87
C ARG A 181 10.65 -6.13 -8.81
N GLU A 182 10.42 -4.90 -8.36
CA GLU A 182 10.50 -3.69 -9.18
C GLU A 182 11.89 -3.52 -9.82
N VAL A 183 12.96 -3.73 -9.05
CA VAL A 183 14.33 -3.70 -9.60
C VAL A 183 14.49 -4.74 -10.71
N TRP A 184 14.04 -5.97 -10.47
CA TRP A 184 14.15 -7.03 -11.46
C TRP A 184 13.32 -6.75 -12.72
N GLU A 185 12.08 -6.31 -12.56
CA GLU A 185 11.15 -6.05 -13.67
C GLU A 185 11.61 -4.90 -14.54
N GLU A 186 12.08 -3.80 -13.96
CA GLU A 186 12.52 -2.61 -14.71
C GLU A 186 13.90 -2.77 -15.35
N THR A 187 14.81 -3.51 -14.70
CA THR A 187 16.25 -3.46 -15.01
C THR A 187 16.92 -4.81 -15.26
N GLY A 188 16.25 -5.92 -14.96
CA GLY A 188 16.86 -7.25 -15.01
C GLY A 188 18.01 -7.46 -14.02
N VAL A 189 18.21 -6.59 -13.02
CA VAL A 189 19.22 -6.75 -11.97
C VAL A 189 18.62 -7.52 -10.79
N ARG A 190 19.38 -8.46 -10.24
CA ARG A 190 19.06 -9.13 -8.97
C ARG A 190 19.73 -8.40 -7.82
N ALA A 191 18.91 -7.79 -6.98
CA ALA A 191 19.35 -7.11 -5.77
C ALA A 191 18.60 -7.67 -4.56
N ALA A 192 19.22 -7.59 -3.39
CA ALA A 192 18.65 -8.02 -2.12
C ALA A 192 18.49 -6.84 -1.18
N PHE A 193 17.43 -6.90 -0.36
CA PHE A 193 17.16 -5.92 0.68
C PHE A 193 18.39 -5.69 1.58
N GLY A 194 18.79 -4.42 1.72
CA GLY A 194 19.79 -3.97 2.67
C GLY A 194 19.13 -3.31 3.90
N ALA A 195 18.45 -2.19 3.67
CA ALA A 195 17.76 -1.44 4.72
C ALA A 195 16.69 -0.49 4.17
N VAL A 196 15.65 -0.19 4.95
CA VAL A 196 14.79 0.98 4.66
C VAL A 196 15.54 2.24 5.08
N LEU A 197 15.71 3.18 4.16
CA LEU A 197 16.54 4.37 4.37
C LEU A 197 15.73 5.56 4.88
N CYS A 198 14.51 5.70 4.37
CA CYS A 198 13.55 6.68 4.84
C CYS A 198 12.15 6.35 4.32
N MET A 199 11.16 7.04 4.88
CA MET A 199 9.77 7.00 4.44
C MET A 199 9.30 8.43 4.24
N ARG A 200 8.60 8.68 3.14
CA ARG A 200 7.94 9.94 2.84
C ARG A 200 6.44 9.71 2.82
N GLN A 201 5.68 10.62 3.42
CA GLN A 201 4.23 10.69 3.24
C GLN A 201 3.89 11.93 2.43
N ALA A 202 2.90 11.83 1.55
CA ALA A 202 2.28 13.00 0.94
C ALA A 202 0.78 12.78 0.68
N HIS A 203 0.07 13.87 0.39
CA HIS A 203 -1.39 13.88 0.26
C HIS A 203 -1.81 14.39 -1.12
N GLY A 204 -3.01 13.99 -1.57
CA GLY A 204 -3.57 14.48 -2.84
C GLY A 204 -3.01 13.78 -4.08
N PHE A 205 -2.59 12.52 -3.93
CA PHE A 205 -2.11 11.67 -5.02
C PHE A 205 -3.30 10.99 -5.74
N ALA A 206 -3.12 9.79 -6.29
CA ALA A 206 -4.11 9.09 -7.09
C ALA A 206 -5.49 9.03 -6.40
N PHE A 207 -6.51 9.53 -7.11
CA PHE A 207 -7.91 9.52 -6.66
C PHE A 207 -8.15 10.21 -5.30
N GLY A 208 -7.31 11.20 -4.96
CA GLY A 208 -7.41 11.93 -3.69
C GLY A 208 -6.89 11.16 -2.47
N LYS A 209 -6.26 9.99 -2.67
CA LYS A 209 -5.60 9.24 -1.59
C LYS A 209 -4.26 9.87 -1.21
N SER A 210 -3.73 9.41 -0.07
CA SER A 210 -2.38 9.74 0.35
C SER A 210 -1.38 8.71 -0.22
N ASP A 211 -0.11 9.09 -0.29
CA ASP A 211 1.00 8.26 -0.72
C ASP A 211 1.94 8.03 0.47
N VAL A 212 2.36 6.78 0.68
CA VAL A 212 3.47 6.43 1.56
C VAL A 212 4.55 5.81 0.70
N PHE A 213 5.68 6.49 0.57
CA PHE A 213 6.80 6.07 -0.24
C PHE A 213 7.98 5.64 0.64
N TYR A 214 8.46 4.42 0.46
CA TYR A 214 9.64 3.89 1.14
C TYR A 214 10.85 3.94 0.21
N CYS A 215 11.90 4.65 0.61
CA CYS A 215 13.20 4.55 -0.05
C CYS A 215 14.01 3.45 0.63
N ILE A 216 14.45 2.46 -0.15
CA ILE A 216 15.05 1.23 0.36
C ILE A 216 16.41 1.05 -0.33
N GLY A 217 17.44 0.80 0.47
CA GLY A 217 18.78 0.47 0.02
C GLY A 217 18.87 -1.02 -0.30
N LEU A 218 19.44 -1.35 -1.45
CA LEU A 218 19.68 -2.73 -1.87
C LEU A 218 21.12 -2.91 -2.34
N HIS A 219 21.61 -4.14 -2.21
CA HIS A 219 22.90 -4.55 -2.75
C HIS A 219 22.69 -5.55 -3.89
N THR A 220 23.55 -5.51 -4.90
CA THR A 220 23.60 -6.55 -5.93
C THR A 220 23.88 -7.90 -5.30
N THR A 221 23.14 -8.92 -5.72
CA THR A 221 23.35 -10.32 -5.25
C THR A 221 24.59 -10.96 -5.89
N GLU A 222 24.96 -10.50 -7.08
CA GLU A 222 26.13 -10.95 -7.84
C GLU A 222 26.88 -9.74 -8.42
N PRO A 223 28.23 -9.80 -8.49
CA PRO A 223 29.04 -8.72 -9.03
C PRO A 223 28.95 -8.65 -10.56
N GLY A 224 29.06 -7.43 -11.10
CA GLY A 224 29.20 -7.22 -12.55
C GLY A 224 27.94 -7.43 -13.39
N GLN A 225 26.77 -7.54 -12.75
CA GLN A 225 25.48 -7.62 -13.44
C GLN A 225 25.27 -6.45 -14.42
N GLN A 226 24.82 -6.75 -15.62
CA GLN A 226 24.56 -5.76 -16.68
C GLN A 226 23.06 -5.48 -16.76
N PRO A 227 22.61 -4.25 -16.45
CA PRO A 227 21.20 -3.93 -16.45
C PRO A 227 20.65 -3.85 -17.89
N ARG A 228 19.37 -4.18 -18.04
CA ARG A 228 18.64 -4.17 -19.31
C ARG A 228 17.25 -3.59 -19.08
N PRO A 229 16.81 -2.62 -19.89
CA PRO A 229 15.53 -1.98 -19.68
C PRO A 229 14.38 -2.91 -20.07
N CYS A 230 13.25 -2.79 -19.36
CA CYS A 230 11.98 -3.35 -19.82
C CYS A 230 11.25 -2.40 -20.78
N ILE A 231 10.00 -2.73 -21.15
CA ILE A 231 9.22 -1.91 -22.09
C ILE A 231 8.81 -0.53 -21.52
N GLU A 232 8.74 -0.40 -20.20
CA GLU A 232 8.35 0.83 -19.52
C GLU A 232 9.54 1.78 -19.30
N ILE A 233 10.76 1.28 -19.50
CA ILE A 233 12.02 2.00 -19.25
C ILE A 233 12.72 2.30 -20.59
N GLU A 234 13.07 3.55 -20.82
CA GLU A 234 13.78 4.01 -22.02
C GLU A 234 15.26 3.62 -21.97
N ALA A 235 15.86 3.81 -20.80
CA ALA A 235 17.27 3.50 -20.58
C ALA A 235 17.53 3.13 -19.11
N VAL A 236 18.50 2.25 -18.91
CA VAL A 236 19.00 1.87 -17.59
C VAL A 236 20.52 1.83 -17.62
N ARG A 237 21.17 2.28 -16.54
CA ARG A 237 22.62 2.16 -16.39
C ARG A 237 23.05 2.14 -14.94
N TRP A 238 24.28 1.67 -14.73
CA TRP A 238 25.05 2.01 -13.55
C TRP A 238 25.59 3.43 -13.71
N MET A 239 25.35 4.27 -12.71
CA MET A 239 25.79 5.67 -12.67
C MET A 239 26.68 5.88 -11.44
N PRO A 240 27.88 6.49 -11.54
CA PRO A 240 28.68 6.84 -10.37
C PRO A 240 27.85 7.61 -9.33
N LEU A 241 27.98 7.27 -8.05
CA LEU A 241 27.19 7.89 -6.98
C LEU A 241 27.30 9.42 -7.00
N GLU A 242 28.50 9.96 -7.25
CA GLU A 242 28.77 11.38 -7.33
C GLU A 242 28.06 12.04 -8.54
N GLU A 243 27.94 11.32 -9.66
CA GLU A 243 27.14 11.77 -10.82
C GLU A 243 25.65 11.81 -10.47
N TYR A 244 25.15 10.79 -9.75
CA TYR A 244 23.75 10.71 -9.32
C TYR A 244 23.37 11.87 -8.37
N VAL A 245 24.19 12.13 -7.36
CA VAL A 245 24.05 13.28 -6.44
C VAL A 245 24.23 14.60 -7.19
N GLY A 246 25.02 14.57 -8.27
CA GLY A 246 25.25 15.67 -9.19
C GLY A 246 24.01 16.17 -9.92
N GLN A 247 22.95 15.37 -10.01
CA GLN A 247 21.80 15.67 -10.85
C GLN A 247 20.99 16.88 -10.36
N HIS A 248 20.48 17.67 -11.31
CA HIS A 248 19.82 18.94 -11.03
C HIS A 248 18.34 18.80 -10.62
N PHE A 249 17.65 17.73 -11.02
CA PHE A 249 16.19 17.64 -10.92
C PHE A 249 15.65 17.55 -9.47
N GLN A 250 16.50 17.17 -8.50
CA GLN A 250 16.14 17.09 -7.07
C GLN A 250 16.74 18.23 -6.24
N ARG A 251 17.61 19.06 -6.82
CA ARG A 251 18.34 20.09 -6.08
C ARG A 251 17.42 21.23 -5.63
N GLY A 252 17.67 21.73 -4.42
CA GLY A 252 16.96 22.87 -3.85
C GLY A 252 15.59 22.52 -3.27
N VAL A 253 15.23 21.23 -3.20
CA VAL A 253 14.01 20.77 -2.53
C VAL A 253 14.41 20.04 -1.24
N PRO A 254 14.24 20.66 -0.05
CA PRO A 254 14.80 20.15 1.21
C PRO A 254 14.43 18.70 1.53
N LEU A 255 13.22 18.28 1.17
CA LEU A 255 12.76 16.91 1.38
C LEU A 255 13.58 15.89 0.58
N TYR A 256 13.83 16.16 -0.70
CA TYR A 256 14.59 15.24 -1.55
C TYR A 256 16.07 15.27 -1.21
N GLU A 257 16.60 16.41 -0.77
CA GLU A 257 17.96 16.54 -0.26
C GLU A 257 18.15 15.65 0.99
N GLU A 258 17.26 15.71 1.97
CA GLU A 258 17.32 14.83 3.16
C GLU A 258 17.22 13.34 2.79
N MET A 259 16.32 12.98 1.86
CA MET A 259 16.20 11.59 1.39
C MET A 259 17.49 11.12 0.72
N LEU A 260 18.08 11.95 -0.15
CA LEU A 260 19.33 11.65 -0.84
C LEU A 260 20.50 11.53 0.15
N ASP A 261 20.56 12.40 1.17
CA ASP A 261 21.59 12.35 2.21
C ASP A 261 21.56 11.04 2.99
N ARG A 262 20.38 10.47 3.27
CA ARG A 262 20.27 9.12 3.87
C ARG A 262 20.77 8.03 2.92
N CYS A 263 20.50 8.15 1.63
CA CYS A 263 21.01 7.22 0.62
C CYS A 263 22.55 7.25 0.55
N VAL A 264 23.14 8.45 0.47
CA VAL A 264 24.59 8.64 0.46
C VAL A 264 25.22 8.16 1.75
N ALA A 265 24.67 8.55 2.91
CA ALA A 265 25.19 8.11 4.20
C ALA A 265 25.14 6.58 4.35
N TRP A 266 24.12 5.91 3.82
CA TRP A 266 24.03 4.45 3.83
C TRP A 266 25.05 3.81 2.89
N ALA A 267 25.20 4.31 1.66
CA ALA A 267 26.22 3.84 0.72
C ALA A 267 27.66 3.97 1.27
N GLU A 268 27.89 4.96 2.14
CA GLU A 268 29.17 5.21 2.79
C GLU A 268 29.35 4.49 4.14
N GLY A 269 28.36 3.69 4.56
CA GLY A 269 28.39 2.98 5.85
C GLY A 269 28.23 3.89 7.07
N ARG A 270 27.88 5.16 6.90
CA ARG A 270 27.63 6.14 7.97
C ARG A 270 26.21 6.09 8.52
N TYR A 271 25.31 5.40 7.83
CA TYR A 271 23.92 5.21 8.22
C TYR A 271 23.50 3.75 8.00
N SER A 272 22.81 3.15 8.96
CA SER A 272 22.43 1.73 8.90
C SER A 272 21.00 1.49 8.39
N GLY A 273 20.14 2.51 8.38
CA GLY A 273 18.73 2.37 8.02
C GLY A 273 17.92 1.53 9.01
N TRP A 274 16.70 1.17 8.63
CA TRP A 274 15.88 0.21 9.36
C TRP A 274 16.06 -1.19 8.78
N ARG A 275 16.24 -2.15 9.67
CA ARG A 275 16.25 -3.58 9.34
C ARG A 275 14.83 -4.06 9.06
N GLY A 276 14.73 -5.18 8.36
CA GLY A 276 13.49 -5.88 8.11
C GLY A 276 13.67 -7.38 8.23
N ALA A 277 12.70 -8.07 8.84
CA ALA A 277 12.68 -9.53 8.91
C ALA A 277 11.26 -10.08 8.97
N LYS A 278 11.10 -11.28 8.40
CA LYS A 278 9.90 -12.11 8.58
C LYS A 278 9.95 -12.80 9.93
N LEU A 279 8.96 -12.55 10.77
CA LEU A 279 8.86 -13.10 12.11
C LEU A 279 7.53 -13.83 12.28
N GLN A 280 7.54 -14.89 13.08
CA GLN A 280 6.33 -15.61 13.44
C GLN A 280 5.44 -14.71 14.32
N ALA A 281 4.23 -14.42 13.84
CA ALA A 281 3.27 -13.54 14.50
C ALA A 281 1.93 -14.23 14.78
N GLY A 282 1.86 -15.54 14.49
CA GLY A 282 0.69 -16.36 14.74
C GLY A 282 0.24 -16.35 16.20
N MET A 283 -1.00 -15.95 16.45
CA MET A 283 -1.66 -16.11 17.74
C MET A 283 -2.87 -17.05 17.60
N TRP A 284 -3.25 -17.72 18.69
CA TRP A 284 -4.45 -18.57 18.74
C TRP A 284 -4.45 -19.72 17.71
N GLY A 285 -3.30 -20.37 17.51
CA GLY A 285 -3.19 -21.56 16.66
C GLY A 285 -3.16 -21.32 15.15
N ARG A 286 -3.08 -20.06 14.69
CA ARG A 286 -2.81 -19.74 13.28
C ARG A 286 -1.33 -19.48 13.07
N GLU A 287 -0.66 -20.24 12.21
CA GLU A 287 0.70 -19.88 11.77
C GLU A 287 0.63 -18.69 10.80
N ARG A 288 1.33 -17.60 11.12
CA ARG A 288 1.42 -16.38 10.30
C ARG A 288 2.82 -15.81 10.40
N MET A 289 3.37 -15.34 9.27
CA MET A 289 4.67 -14.67 9.19
C MET A 289 4.47 -13.21 8.78
N ASP A 290 4.81 -12.29 9.67
CA ASP A 290 4.68 -10.85 9.43
C ASP A 290 6.06 -10.22 9.21
N THR A 291 6.12 -9.17 8.39
CA THR A 291 7.34 -8.39 8.20
C THR A 291 7.41 -7.30 9.26
N LEU A 292 8.42 -7.35 10.14
CA LEU A 292 8.73 -6.28 11.08
C LEU A 292 9.85 -5.42 10.51
N LEU A 293 9.71 -4.09 10.59
CA LEU A 293 10.73 -3.11 10.24
C LEU A 293 11.12 -2.32 11.49
N TRP A 294 12.42 -2.17 11.78
CA TRP A 294 12.88 -1.47 12.98
C TRP A 294 14.25 -0.80 12.77
N GLY A 295 14.44 0.37 13.39
CA GLY A 295 15.75 1.01 13.49
C GLY A 295 16.67 0.29 14.48
N ARG A 296 17.96 0.61 14.46
CA ARG A 296 18.86 0.19 15.54
C ARG A 296 18.63 1.05 16.78
N ASP A 297 18.78 0.42 17.95
CA ASP A 297 18.94 1.14 19.20
C ASP A 297 20.32 1.80 19.23
N ASP A 298 20.41 3.01 19.78
CA ASP A 298 21.65 3.80 19.87
C ASP A 298 22.79 3.07 20.62
N GLY A 299 22.48 1.98 21.34
CA GLY A 299 23.44 1.17 22.11
C GLY A 299 24.18 0.07 21.33
N GLU A 300 23.65 -0.43 20.21
CA GLU A 300 24.29 -1.51 19.44
C GLU A 300 25.39 -1.02 18.48
N ALA A 301 25.48 0.29 18.26
CA ALA A 301 26.56 0.90 17.47
C ALA A 301 27.92 0.80 18.17
N ALA A 302 27.97 0.52 19.48
CA ALA A 302 29.19 0.43 20.26
C ALA A 302 29.95 -0.91 20.10
N GLU A 303 29.29 -2.01 19.72
CA GLU A 303 29.92 -3.34 19.69
C GLU A 303 30.42 -3.79 18.31
N ALA A 304 30.07 -3.08 17.23
CA ALA A 304 30.56 -3.39 15.87
C ALA A 304 31.76 -2.52 15.42
N GLY A 305 32.27 -1.63 16.28
CA GLY A 305 33.35 -0.69 15.97
C GLY A 305 34.61 -0.89 16.79
N VAL A 306 35.34 -1.99 16.59
CA VAL A 306 36.73 -2.08 17.07
C VAL A 306 37.64 -1.36 16.08
N GLY A 307 38.04 -0.12 16.41
CA GLY A 307 39.34 0.45 16.05
C GLY A 307 39.36 1.81 15.33
N GLY A 308 39.57 2.90 16.08
CA GLY A 308 40.16 4.15 15.56
C GLY A 308 39.54 5.46 16.11
N PRO A 309 40.31 6.38 16.73
CA PRO A 309 39.76 7.37 17.65
C PRO A 309 39.37 8.71 17.01
N GLY A 310 38.29 9.30 17.53
CA GLY A 310 38.23 10.72 17.85
C GLY A 310 37.63 11.66 16.80
N ALA A 311 36.36 12.03 17.00
CA ALA A 311 35.87 13.41 16.85
C ALA A 311 34.46 13.51 17.43
N GLY A 312 34.39 13.65 18.75
CA GLY A 312 33.16 13.98 19.45
C GLY A 312 32.77 15.45 19.22
N ALA A 313 31.47 15.64 19.01
CA ALA A 313 30.67 16.80 19.38
C ALA A 313 31.13 18.20 18.89
N ARG A 314 30.32 18.77 17.97
CA ARG A 314 29.85 20.17 18.05
C ARG A 314 28.85 20.46 16.93
N ARG A 315 27.61 20.81 17.30
CA ARG A 315 26.83 21.95 16.77
C ARG A 315 25.41 21.92 17.36
N SER A 316 25.20 22.71 18.40
CA SER A 316 23.95 23.39 18.66
C SER A 316 24.28 24.87 18.86
N GLU A 317 23.32 25.73 18.51
CA GLU A 317 23.34 27.20 18.56
C GLU A 317 23.75 27.90 17.26
N ALA A 318 22.75 28.26 16.46
CA ALA A 318 22.51 29.63 16.00
C ALA A 318 21.24 29.69 15.14
N ALA A 319 20.17 30.30 15.65
CA ALA A 319 19.31 31.22 14.90
C ALA A 319 18.24 31.79 15.84
N ALA A 320 18.49 33.03 16.28
CA ALA A 320 17.58 33.85 17.03
C ALA A 320 16.50 34.47 16.13
N THR A 321 15.29 34.60 16.69
CA THR A 321 14.31 35.69 16.54
C THR A 321 14.51 36.73 15.42
N ALA A 322 13.48 36.89 14.57
CA ALA A 322 12.80 38.17 14.36
C ALA A 322 11.45 37.95 13.66
N ALA A 323 10.40 38.56 14.21
CA ALA A 323 9.05 38.60 13.66
C ALA A 323 8.77 39.98 13.03
N ALA A 324 7.82 39.98 12.07
CA ALA A 324 6.88 41.04 11.68
C ALA A 324 7.17 41.96 10.47
N ALA A 325 6.09 42.12 9.67
CA ALA A 325 5.73 43.14 8.66
C ALA A 325 6.15 42.84 7.19
N ALA A 326 5.31 42.93 6.15
CA ALA A 326 3.91 43.32 6.02
C ALA A 326 3.28 42.78 4.71
N ASP A 327 1.95 42.91 4.70
CA ASP A 327 0.84 42.63 3.79
C ASP A 327 0.98 42.88 2.26
N SER A 328 0.41 41.92 1.50
CA SER A 328 -0.45 42.06 0.29
C SER A 328 0.10 42.48 -1.11
N PRO A 329 -0.63 42.26 -2.24
CA PRO A 329 -0.91 40.95 -2.86
C PRO A 329 -0.80 40.99 -4.42
N ASP A 330 -0.27 39.96 -5.12
CA ASP A 330 -0.75 39.66 -6.48
C ASP A 330 -0.29 38.31 -7.06
N GLY A 331 -1.19 37.71 -7.84
CA GLY A 331 -0.86 37.16 -9.16
C GLY A 331 -0.19 35.78 -9.32
N SER A 332 -1.02 34.79 -9.68
CA SER A 332 -0.68 33.62 -10.52
C SER A 332 0.04 32.41 -9.86
N GLY A 333 -0.73 31.62 -9.12
CA GLY A 333 -0.34 30.26 -8.75
C GLY A 333 -0.52 29.28 -9.91
N ALA A 334 0.56 29.01 -10.66
CA ALA A 334 0.66 27.82 -11.48
C ALA A 334 0.81 26.60 -10.56
N ARG A 335 -0.20 25.71 -10.56
CA ARG A 335 -0.17 24.43 -9.87
C ARG A 335 0.90 23.53 -10.49
N PRO A 336 1.84 22.94 -9.73
CA PRO A 336 2.62 21.82 -10.25
C PRO A 336 1.70 20.62 -10.45
N ALA A 337 1.89 19.96 -11.60
CA ALA A 337 1.16 18.77 -12.00
C ALA A 337 1.29 17.67 -10.93
N ALA A 338 0.15 17.02 -10.65
CA ALA A 338 0.06 15.82 -9.85
C ALA A 338 1.08 14.78 -10.34
N LEU A 339 1.90 14.30 -9.41
CA LEU A 339 2.66 13.06 -9.52
C LEU A 339 1.83 11.94 -8.89
#